data_AF-A0A1U7YGL5-F1
#
_entry.id   AF-A0A1U7YGL5-F1
#
_cell.length_a   1.000
_cell.length_b   1.000
_cell.length_c   1.000
_cell.angle_alpha   90.00
_cell.angle_beta   90.00
_cell.angle_gamma   90.00
#
_symmetry.space_group_name_H-M   'P 1'
#
loop_
_entity.id
_entity.type
_entity.pdbx_description
1 polymer ?
#
loop_
_entity_poly.entity_id
_entity_poly.type
_entity_poly.pdbx_seq_one_letter_code
_entity_poly.pdbx_strand_id
1 'polypeptide(L)'
;MEKKHLSSIANDVLQRCSLRLDTSVDELVHEFEAGWEPKMEGYSRKLVEFCCSKALTDICSKLEETLVDGSFSRITFDMMLAWETPSSADEERHTVSFLA
;
A
#
# COMPACT_ATOMS: atom_id res chain seq x y z
N MET A 1 -2.25 19.72 -11.08
CA MET A 1 -1.71 18.67 -10.20
C MET A 1 -2.79 17.62 -10.11
N GLU A 2 -2.71 16.58 -10.92
CA GLU A 2 -3.68 15.47 -10.85
C GLU A 2 -3.73 14.98 -9.40
N LYS A 3 -4.93 14.91 -8.84
CA LYS A 3 -5.09 14.42 -7.49
C LYS A 3 -4.65 12.96 -7.50
N LYS A 4 -3.54 12.68 -6.82
CA LYS A 4 -2.91 11.37 -6.64
C LYS A 4 -3.86 10.44 -5.87
N HIS A 5 -4.91 9.94 -6.52
CA HIS A 5 -5.92 9.12 -5.88
C HIS A 5 -5.51 7.65 -5.93
N LEU A 6 -5.15 7.13 -4.76
CA LEU A 6 -4.95 5.70 -4.51
C LEU A 6 -6.25 4.93 -4.73
N SER A 7 -6.14 3.66 -5.13
CA SER A 7 -7.30 2.75 -5.17
C SER A 7 -7.87 2.51 -3.76
N SER A 8 -9.07 1.94 -3.69
CA SER A 8 -9.69 1.57 -2.41
C SER A 8 -8.80 0.62 -1.59
N ILE A 9 -8.26 -0.42 -2.23
CA ILE A 9 -7.38 -1.40 -1.60
C ILE A 9 -6.03 -0.81 -1.20
N ALA A 10 -5.47 0.10 -1.98
CA ALA A 10 -4.23 0.79 -1.62
C ALA A 10 -4.43 1.67 -0.38
N ASN A 11 -5.56 2.37 -0.27
CA ASN A 11 -5.88 3.14 0.94
C ASN A 11 -6.03 2.24 2.17
N ASP A 12 -6.72 1.09 2.07
CA ASP A 12 -6.86 0.14 3.17
C ASP A 12 -5.50 -0.40 3.63
N VAL A 13 -4.65 -0.79 2.68
CA VAL A 13 -3.30 -1.28 2.98
C VAL A 13 -2.45 -0.21 3.68
N LEU A 14 -2.48 1.06 3.22
CA LEU A 14 -1.77 2.16 3.88
C LEU A 14 -2.26 2.37 5.31
N GLN A 15 -3.58 2.35 5.54
CA GLN A 15 -4.16 2.46 6.87
C GLN A 15 -3.66 1.33 7.78
N ARG A 16 -3.69 0.08 7.32
CA ARG A 16 -3.21 -1.06 8.11
C ARG A 16 -1.72 -1.02 8.38
N CYS A 17 -0.91 -0.57 7.41
CA CYS A 17 0.51 -0.32 7.61
C CYS A 17 0.75 0.75 8.68
N SER A 18 -0.01 1.85 8.66
CA SER A 18 0.11 2.94 9.66
C SER A 18 -0.23 2.47 11.07
N LEU A 19 -1.33 1.72 11.23
CA LEU A 19 -1.73 1.13 12.50
C LEU A 19 -0.68 0.15 13.04
N ARG A 20 -0.06 -0.63 12.14
CA ARG A 20 0.97 -1.60 12.51
C ARG A 20 2.26 -0.93 12.98
N LEU A 21 2.61 0.21 12.39
CA LEU A 21 3.82 0.99 12.66
C LEU A 21 3.62 2.04 13.77
N ASP A 22 2.43 2.11 14.36
CA ASP A 22 2.06 3.12 15.37
C ASP A 22 2.33 4.56 14.91
N THR A 23 1.89 4.86 13.68
CA THR A 23 2.05 6.16 13.01
C THR A 23 0.79 6.51 12.22
N SER A 24 0.71 7.72 11.67
CA SER A 24 -0.37 8.12 10.76
C SER A 24 -0.04 7.86 9.29
N VAL A 25 -1.07 7.75 8.45
CA VAL A 25 -0.88 7.68 6.99
C VAL A 25 -0.21 8.95 6.47
N ASP A 26 -0.54 10.12 7.01
CA ASP A 26 0.06 11.39 6.60
C ASP A 26 1.56 11.45 6.89
N GLU A 27 2.00 10.91 8.03
CA GLU A 27 3.43 10.79 8.37
C GLU A 27 4.17 9.86 7.39
N LEU A 28 3.57 8.72 7.05
CA LEU A 28 4.14 7.79 6.05
C LEU A 28 4.25 8.45 4.67
N VAL A 29 3.23 9.19 4.25
CA VAL A 29 3.24 9.94 2.99
C VAL A 29 4.30 11.03 3.01
N HIS A 30 4.39 11.80 4.10
CA HIS A 30 5.40 12.84 4.24
C HIS A 30 6.82 12.27 4.20
N GLU A 31 7.07 11.16 4.89
CA GLU A 31 8.38 10.49 4.87
C GLU A 31 8.74 9.97 3.47
N PHE A 32 7.79 9.37 2.77
CA PHE A 32 7.96 8.96 1.38
C PHE A 32 8.27 10.16 0.46
N GLU A 33 7.48 11.24 0.59
CA GLU A 33 7.61 12.43 -0.24
C GLU A 33 8.90 13.22 0.03
N ALA A 34 9.51 13.08 1.22
CA ALA A 34 10.82 13.67 1.53
C ALA A 34 11.94 13.17 0.60
N GLY A 35 11.81 11.95 0.06
CA GLY A 35 12.72 11.37 -0.95
C GLY A 35 12.16 11.37 -2.37
N TRP A 36 10.97 11.95 -2.59
CA TRP A 36 10.28 11.88 -3.88
C TRP A 36 10.72 12.98 -4.84
N GLU A 37 11.12 12.59 -6.05
CA GLU A 37 11.39 13.51 -7.14
C GLU A 37 10.19 13.55 -8.11
N PRO A 38 9.64 14.73 -8.48
CA PRO A 38 8.47 14.85 -9.35
C PRO A 38 8.60 14.21 -10.74
N LYS A 39 9.84 14.00 -11.22
CA LYS A 39 10.14 13.32 -12.49
C LYS A 39 9.98 11.79 -12.42
N MET A 40 9.82 11.23 -11.22
CA MET A 40 9.60 9.80 -11.07
C MET A 40 8.16 9.43 -11.42
N GLU A 41 8.00 8.38 -12.21
CA GLU A 41 6.70 7.78 -12.48
C GLU A 41 6.31 6.77 -11.40
N GLY A 42 5.02 6.41 -11.40
CA GLY A 42 4.49 5.35 -10.54
C GLY A 42 4.32 5.76 -9.08
N TYR A 43 3.96 7.03 -8.80
CA TYR A 43 3.78 7.55 -7.43
C TYR A 43 2.98 6.60 -6.54
N SER A 44 1.76 6.22 -6.97
CA SER A 44 0.86 5.39 -6.17
C SER A 44 1.48 4.04 -5.84
N ARG A 45 2.09 3.38 -6.84
CA ARG A 45 2.74 2.08 -6.66
C ARG A 45 3.92 2.18 -5.70
N LYS A 46 4.78 3.17 -5.89
CA LYS A 46 5.98 3.37 -5.05
C LYS A 46 5.63 3.76 -3.62
N LEU A 47 4.54 4.51 -3.42
CA LEU A 47 4.02 4.78 -2.08
C LEU A 47 3.54 3.49 -1.39
N VAL A 48 2.79 2.64 -2.11
CA VAL A 48 2.39 1.31 -1.60
C VAL A 48 3.63 0.48 -1.26
N GLU A 49 4.61 0.37 -2.16
CA GLU A 49 5.88 -0.34 -1.92
C GLU A 49 6.58 0.14 -0.65
N PHE A 50 6.70 1.46 -0.48
CA PHE A 50 7.34 2.07 0.68
C PHE A 50 6.65 1.69 1.99
N CYS A 51 5.33 1.89 2.08
CA CYS A 51 4.56 1.58 3.27
C CYS A 51 4.57 0.09 3.59
N CYS A 52 4.39 -0.76 2.57
CA CYS A 52 4.41 -2.21 2.71
C CYS A 52 5.78 -2.71 3.21
N SER A 53 6.88 -2.20 2.65
CA SER A 53 8.24 -2.61 3.04
C SER A 53 8.53 -2.31 4.52
N LYS A 54 8.15 -1.12 5.00
CA LYS A 54 8.30 -0.77 6.42
C LYS A 54 7.45 -1.68 7.31
N ALA A 55 6.17 -1.89 6.97
CA ALA A 55 5.28 -2.75 7.76
C ALA A 55 5.75 -4.22 7.76
N LEU A 56 6.20 -4.74 6.62
CA LEU A 56 6.75 -6.10 6.49
C LEU A 56 7.98 -6.31 7.37
N THR A 57 8.83 -5.29 7.52
CA THR A 57 10.00 -5.37 8.41
C THR A 57 9.59 -5.61 9.86
N ASP A 58 8.56 -4.91 10.36
CA ASP A 58 8.00 -5.17 11.69
C ASP A 58 7.29 -6.54 11.77
N ILE A 59 6.50 -6.90 10.76
CA ILE A 59 5.76 -8.18 10.75
C ILE A 59 6.73 -9.37 10.80
N CYS A 60 7.77 -9.36 9.96
CA CYS A 60 8.77 -10.42 9.92
C CYS A 60 9.56 -10.54 11.23
N SER A 61 9.67 -9.47 12.03
CA SER A 61 10.28 -9.53 13.36
C SER A 61 9.43 -10.31 14.39
N LYS A 62 8.13 -10.51 14.10
CA LYS A 62 7.13 -11.19 14.95
C LYS A 62 6.45 -12.35 14.20
N LEU A 63 7.22 -13.04 13.34
CA LEU A 63 6.69 -13.98 12.37
C LEU A 63 5.99 -15.19 13.01
N GLU A 64 6.50 -15.73 14.13
CA GLU A 64 5.90 -16.89 14.80
C GLU A 64 4.46 -16.65 15.25
N GLU A 65 4.16 -15.45 15.75
CA GLU A 65 2.82 -15.07 16.22
C GLU A 65 1.84 -14.86 15.05
N THR A 66 2.32 -14.23 13.97
CA THR A 66 1.49 -13.82 12.81
C THR A 66 1.25 -14.95 11.80
N LEU A 67 2.06 -16.01 11.85
CA LEU A 67 1.81 -17.24 11.08
C LEU A 67 0.69 -18.08 11.70
N VAL A 68 0.56 -18.08 13.03
CA VAL A 68 -0.42 -18.91 13.74
C VAL A 68 -1.86 -18.43 13.55
N ASP A 69 -2.08 -17.12 13.45
CA ASP A 69 -3.41 -16.53 13.27
C ASP A 69 -3.78 -16.26 11.79
N GLY A 70 -2.84 -16.52 10.86
CA GLY A 70 -2.99 -16.28 9.42
C GLY A 70 -3.05 -14.80 9.03
N SER A 71 -2.77 -13.87 9.96
CA SER A 71 -2.74 -12.43 9.70
C SER A 71 -1.65 -12.07 8.68
N PHE A 72 -0.52 -12.77 8.71
CA PHE A 72 0.57 -12.62 7.76
C PHE A 72 0.10 -12.86 6.31
N SER A 73 -0.56 -14.00 6.06
CA SER A 73 -1.00 -14.35 4.71
C SER A 73 -2.05 -13.39 4.18
N ARG A 74 -3.00 -12.94 5.03
CA ARG A 74 -4.02 -11.96 4.63
C ARG A 74 -3.39 -10.62 4.26
N ILE A 75 -2.55 -10.06 5.13
CA ILE A 75 -1.98 -8.74 4.88
C ILE A 75 -1.03 -8.75 3.67
N THR A 76 -0.22 -9.79 3.50
CA THR A 76 0.67 -9.91 2.33
C THR A 76 -0.10 -10.06 1.02
N PHE A 77 -1.23 -10.77 1.04
CA PHE A 77 -2.12 -10.87 -0.11
C PHE A 77 -2.71 -9.52 -0.49
N ASP A 78 -3.25 -8.77 0.48
CA ASP A 78 -3.82 -7.44 0.24
C ASP A 78 -2.75 -6.45 -0.27
N MET A 79 -1.53 -6.53 0.26
CA MET A 79 -0.37 -5.75 -0.23
C MET A 79 -0.06 -6.05 -1.71
N MET A 80 -0.11 -7.31 -2.13
CA MET A 80 0.10 -7.70 -3.53
C MET A 80 -1.01 -7.13 -4.44
N LEU A 81 -2.26 -7.18 -4.00
CA LEU A 81 -3.37 -6.60 -4.77
C LEU A 81 -3.29 -5.06 -4.86
N ALA A 82 -2.90 -4.40 -3.77
CA ALA A 82 -2.66 -2.95 -3.76
C ALA A 82 -1.48 -2.55 -4.67
N TRP A 83 -0.47 -3.39 -4.79
CA TRP A 83 0.65 -3.16 -5.70
C TRP A 83 0.25 -3.29 -7.19
N GLU A 84 -0.59 -4.28 -7.48
CA GLU A 84 -1.15 -4.53 -8.83
C GLU A 84 -2.10 -3.41 -9.25
N THR A 85 -2.97 -2.97 -8.34
CA THR A 85 -3.97 -1.91 -8.56
C THR A 85 -3.73 -0.72 -7.61
N PRO A 86 -2.67 0.08 -7.80
CA PRO A 86 -2.26 1.09 -6.83
C PRO A 86 -3.04 2.41 -6.93
N SER A 87 -3.56 2.75 -8.11
CA SER A 87 -4.32 3.99 -8.32
C SER A 87 -5.79 3.72 -8.65
N SER A 88 -6.64 4.70 -8.38
CA SER A 88 -8.04 4.70 -8.81
C SER A 88 -8.21 4.50 -10.32
N ALA A 89 -7.29 5.04 -11.13
CA ALA A 89 -7.29 4.83 -12.57
C ALA A 89 -7.02 3.37 -12.98
N ASP A 90 -6.29 2.61 -12.16
CA ASP A 90 -6.09 1.17 -12.36
C ASP A 90 -7.35 0.39 -11.95
N GLU A 91 -7.98 0.79 -10.85
CA GLU A 91 -9.23 0.21 -10.35
C GLU A 91 -10.38 0.37 -11.35
N GLU A 92 -10.52 1.56 -11.94
CA GLU A 92 -11.50 1.82 -13.01
C GLU A 92 -11.25 0.95 -14.25
N ARG A 93 -10.01 0.83 -14.73
CA ARG A 93 -9.69 -0.04 -15.89
C ARG A 93 -10.09 -1.49 -15.67
N HIS A 94 -9.90 -2.01 -14.46
CA HIS A 94 -10.32 -3.36 -14.13
C HIS A 94 -11.85 -3.50 -14.16
N THR A 95 -12.61 -2.55 -13.61
CA THR A 95 -14.07 -2.62 -13.67
C THR A 95 -14.62 -2.56 -15.10
N VAL A 96 -14.00 -1.77 -15.98
CA VAL A 96 -14.43 -1.65 -17.39
C VAL A 96 -14.10 -2.92 -18.18
N SER A 97 -12.99 -3.61 -17.86
CA SER A 97 -12.64 -4.91 -18.46
C SER A 97 -13.66 -6.02 -18.20
N PHE A 98 -14.43 -5.95 -17.12
CA PHE A 98 -15.46 -6.96 -16.81
C PHE A 98 -16.83 -6.64 -17.46
N LEU A 99 -16.97 -5.46 -18.06
CA LEU A 99 -18.22 -4.99 -18.66
C LEU A 99 -18.19 -4.99 -20.21
N ALA A 100 -17.07 -5.39 -20.82
CA ALA A 100 -16.88 -5.53 -22.27
C ALA A 100 -16.83 -7.01 -22.67
#